data_AF-A0A1F6Q500-F1
#
_entry.id   AF-A0A1F6Q500-F1
#
_cell.length_a   1.000
_cell.length_b   1.000
_cell.length_c   1.000
_cell.angle_alpha   90.00
_cell.angle_beta   90.00
_cell.angle_gamma   90.00
#
_symmetry.space_group_name_H-M   'P 1'
#
loop_
_entity.id
_entity.type
_entity.pdbx_description
1 polymer ?
#
loop_
_entity_poly.entity_id
_entity_poly.type
_entity_poly.pdbx_seq_one_letter_code
_entity_poly.pdbx_strand_id
1 'polypeptide(L)'
;MMKIFKIINVLFSLAILFVLVRVALIFAADELKPVIIIVAIILFFVKARIGLEHFVLISHFLSKGFNYLYIKIRGENKTDLIVNLSLVLAALLVIVSLIMFLQKSVKTVVSVSDTTIQEILGVMPATYKNGAINTSAEPVQIPFRTENPIMHKTKGGEYYIFPLAIYEIAGIVAVKNMESMLMLGGADLGPVDIGLVWGKLAEPENYKNIKFASAFRLMMPSVKREINLERDYVQTHFSHNHIIPSNSEILDAVRNLKVNEKVILRGYLVEVKIKTSKLQTVWKSSLRRDDHLFNSGAGCEVFYVTDVLKEI
;
A
#
# COMPACT_ATOMS: atom_id res chain seq x y z
N MET A 1 -9.45 -4.14 -26.25
CA MET A 1 -10.31 -4.11 -25.04
C MET A 1 -11.14 -2.83 -24.87
N MET A 2 -10.61 -1.63 -25.15
CA MET A 2 -11.31 -0.35 -24.91
C MET A 2 -12.48 -0.02 -25.87
N LYS A 3 -12.54 -0.60 -27.08
CA LYS A 3 -13.67 -0.43 -28.01
C LYS A 3 -14.90 -1.26 -27.64
N ILE A 4 -14.69 -2.44 -27.05
CA ILE A 4 -15.77 -3.35 -26.61
C ILE A 4 -16.51 -2.76 -25.38
N PHE A 5 -15.77 -2.14 -24.45
CA PHE A 5 -16.35 -1.48 -23.27
C PHE A 5 -17.23 -0.27 -23.61
N LYS A 6 -16.88 0.50 -24.66
CA LYS A 6 -17.73 1.61 -25.14
C LYS A 6 -19.03 1.10 -25.80
N ILE A 7 -18.96 -0.01 -26.54
CA ILE A 7 -20.13 -0.62 -27.19
C ILE A 7 -21.08 -1.22 -26.14
N ILE A 8 -20.55 -1.88 -25.11
CA ILE A 8 -21.35 -2.46 -24.01
C ILE A 8 -22.05 -1.36 -23.20
N ASN A 9 -21.38 -0.23 -22.93
CA ASN A 9 -22.01 0.89 -22.22
C ASN A 9 -23.10 1.59 -23.07
N VAL A 10 -22.93 1.69 -24.39
CA VAL A 10 -23.95 2.26 -25.28
C VAL A 10 -25.18 1.35 -25.37
N LEU A 11 -24.97 0.03 -25.46
CA LEU A 11 -26.07 -0.96 -25.46
C LEU A 11 -26.80 -1.03 -24.11
N PHE A 12 -26.08 -0.85 -22.99
CA PHE A 12 -26.68 -0.83 -21.66
C PHE A 12 -27.52 0.44 -21.42
N SER A 13 -27.06 1.60 -21.89
CA SER A 13 -27.82 2.85 -21.81
C SER A 13 -29.05 2.86 -22.73
N LEU A 14 -28.96 2.23 -23.90
CA LEU A 14 -30.11 2.03 -24.79
C LEU A 14 -31.14 1.06 -24.20
N ALA A 15 -30.70 0.01 -23.50
CA ALA A 15 -31.60 -0.92 -22.82
C ALA A 15 -32.34 -0.26 -21.64
N ILE A 16 -31.66 0.59 -20.86
CA ILE A 16 -32.28 1.38 -19.79
C ILE A 16 -33.27 2.40 -20.36
N LEU A 17 -32.91 3.07 -21.46
CA LEU A 17 -33.82 3.99 -22.17
C LEU A 17 -35.07 3.26 -22.69
N PHE A 18 -34.93 2.02 -23.17
CA PHE A 18 -36.06 1.21 -23.63
C PHE A 18 -36.99 0.77 -22.49
N VAL A 19 -36.44 0.44 -21.33
CA VAL A 19 -37.22 0.10 -20.12
C VAL A 19 -37.94 1.32 -19.57
N LEU A 20 -37.30 2.49 -19.58
CA LEU A 20 -37.90 3.75 -19.11
C LEU A 20 -39.00 4.25 -20.05
N VAL A 21 -38.84 4.10 -21.38
CA VAL A 21 -39.89 4.41 -22.37
C VAL A 21 -41.07 3.46 -22.23
N ARG A 22 -40.84 2.16 -21.93
CA ARG A 22 -41.94 1.23 -21.58
C ARG A 22 -42.63 1.61 -20.28
N VAL A 23 -41.90 1.98 -19.23
CA VAL A 23 -42.48 2.41 -17.93
C VAL A 23 -43.27 3.71 -18.07
N ALA A 24 -42.84 4.61 -18.96
CA ALA A 24 -43.54 5.85 -19.28
C ALA A 24 -44.79 5.64 -20.15
N LEU A 25 -44.80 4.67 -21.07
CA LEU A 25 -45.99 4.28 -21.82
C LEU A 25 -47.00 3.50 -20.95
N ILE A 26 -46.53 2.90 -19.85
CA ILE A 26 -47.33 2.17 -18.85
C ILE A 26 -47.93 3.11 -17.78
N PHE A 27 -47.98 4.44 -17.99
CA PHE A 27 -48.98 5.26 -17.30
C PHE A 27 -50.43 4.70 -17.36
N ALA A 28 -50.70 3.70 -18.20
CA ALA A 28 -52.01 3.24 -18.63
C ALA A 28 -53.08 2.78 -17.63
N ALA A 29 -52.86 2.65 -16.31
CA ALA A 29 -53.95 2.33 -15.35
C ALA A 29 -53.45 2.32 -13.89
N ASP A 30 -54.32 2.73 -12.99
CA ASP A 30 -54.14 2.82 -11.54
C ASP A 30 -53.46 1.60 -10.90
N GLU A 31 -52.29 1.78 -10.26
CA GLU A 31 -51.93 1.28 -8.93
C GLU A 31 -50.41 1.43 -8.67
N LEU A 32 -50.04 1.78 -7.43
CA LEU A 32 -48.67 2.12 -6.97
C LEU A 32 -47.70 0.91 -6.87
N LYS A 33 -48.21 -0.32 -7.03
CA LYS A 33 -47.46 -1.58 -6.85
C LYS A 33 -46.30 -1.80 -7.85
N PRO A 34 -46.37 -1.42 -9.14
CA PRO A 34 -45.29 -1.64 -10.10
C PRO A 34 -44.02 -0.86 -9.79
N VAL A 35 -44.16 0.33 -9.19
CA VAL A 35 -43.03 1.19 -8.83
C VAL A 35 -42.21 0.57 -7.69
N ILE A 36 -42.87 -0.01 -6.69
CA ILE A 36 -42.22 -0.70 -5.56
C ILE A 36 -41.43 -1.91 -6.05
N ILE A 37 -41.97 -2.66 -7.02
CA ILE A 37 -41.31 -3.83 -7.62
C ILE A 37 -40.06 -3.40 -8.41
N ILE A 38 -40.13 -2.31 -9.17
CA ILE A 38 -38.98 -1.76 -9.91
C ILE A 38 -37.86 -1.32 -8.95
N VAL A 39 -38.21 -0.67 -7.83
CA VAL A 39 -37.23 -0.27 -6.80
C VAL A 39 -36.62 -1.49 -6.11
N ALA A 40 -37.42 -2.52 -5.82
CA ALA A 40 -36.92 -3.78 -5.24
C ALA A 40 -35.94 -4.51 -6.17
N ILE A 41 -36.21 -4.52 -7.48
CA ILE A 41 -35.32 -5.10 -8.49
C ILE A 41 -33.99 -4.32 -8.57
N ILE A 42 -34.04 -2.99 -8.55
CA ILE A 42 -32.84 -2.13 -8.53
C ILE A 42 -32.00 -2.44 -7.28
N LEU A 43 -32.62 -2.52 -6.11
CA LEU A 43 -31.95 -2.85 -4.85
C LEU A 43 -31.33 -4.26 -4.86
N PHE A 44 -32.00 -5.23 -5.48
CA PHE A 44 -31.48 -6.59 -5.64
C PHE A 44 -30.21 -6.63 -6.50
N PHE A 45 -30.19 -5.93 -7.64
CA PHE A 45 -29.00 -5.86 -8.49
C PHE A 45 -27.85 -5.04 -7.86
N VAL A 46 -28.18 -4.05 -7.04
CA VAL A 46 -27.21 -3.31 -6.21
C VAL A 46 -26.62 -4.23 -5.13
N LYS A 47 -27.43 -5.07 -4.46
CA LYS A 47 -26.97 -6.06 -3.48
C LYS A 47 -25.98 -7.07 -4.08
N ALA A 48 -26.28 -7.57 -5.28
CA ALA A 48 -25.48 -8.58 -5.96
C ALA A 48 -24.08 -8.09 -6.39
N ARG A 49 -23.84 -6.77 -6.42
CA ARG A 49 -22.58 -6.17 -6.90
C ARG A 49 -21.68 -5.58 -5.82
N ILE A 50 -22.16 -5.32 -4.59
CA ILE A 50 -21.47 -4.44 -3.62
C ILE A 50 -21.18 -5.14 -2.26
N GLY A 51 -21.60 -6.41 -2.08
CA GLY A 51 -21.42 -7.13 -0.82
C GLY A 51 -22.40 -6.68 0.29
N LEU A 52 -22.56 -7.52 1.31
CA LEU A 52 -23.68 -7.42 2.26
C LEU A 52 -23.63 -6.17 3.16
N GLU A 53 -22.43 -5.70 3.51
CA GLU A 53 -22.23 -4.65 4.51
C GLU A 53 -22.59 -3.25 4.00
N HIS A 54 -22.22 -2.93 2.76
CA HIS A 54 -22.59 -1.67 2.10
C HIS A 54 -24.08 -1.64 1.71
N PHE A 55 -24.69 -2.80 1.46
CA PHE A 55 -26.11 -2.92 1.16
C PHE A 55 -27.00 -2.52 2.35
N VAL A 56 -26.63 -2.88 3.58
CA VAL A 56 -27.41 -2.55 4.79
C VAL A 56 -27.48 -1.04 5.01
N LEU A 57 -26.35 -0.33 4.91
CA LEU A 57 -26.29 1.14 5.06
C LEU A 57 -27.10 1.88 3.99
N ILE A 58 -26.97 1.48 2.73
CA ILE A 58 -27.70 2.09 1.60
C ILE A 58 -29.20 1.80 1.72
N SER A 59 -29.59 0.58 2.07
CA SER A 59 -31.00 0.21 2.25
C SER A 59 -31.67 0.99 3.38
N HIS A 60 -30.97 1.24 4.49
CA HIS A 60 -31.49 2.01 5.61
C HIS A 60 -31.71 3.48 5.23
N PHE A 61 -30.75 4.08 4.51
CA PHE A 61 -30.84 5.46 4.03
C PHE A 61 -31.97 5.64 3.01
N LEU A 62 -32.10 4.73 2.05
CA LEU A 62 -33.18 4.75 1.07
C LEU A 62 -34.54 4.52 1.71
N SER A 63 -34.67 3.64 2.71
CA SER A 63 -35.94 3.41 3.42
C SER A 63 -36.44 4.65 4.16
N LYS A 64 -35.53 5.42 4.79
CA LYS A 64 -35.87 6.68 5.47
C LYS A 64 -36.26 7.76 4.47
N GLY A 65 -35.55 7.86 3.35
CA GLY A 65 -35.89 8.77 2.25
C GLY A 65 -37.27 8.46 1.64
N PHE A 66 -37.57 7.19 1.38
CA PHE A 66 -38.86 6.74 0.86
C PHE A 66 -40.01 6.98 1.84
N ASN A 67 -39.82 6.73 3.14
CA ASN A 67 -40.85 7.01 4.15
C ASN A 67 -41.15 8.50 4.29
N TYR A 68 -40.13 9.36 4.26
CA TYR A 68 -40.30 10.81 4.27
C TYR A 68 -41.08 11.30 3.04
N LEU A 69 -40.81 10.73 1.87
CA LEU A 69 -41.47 11.07 0.61
C LEU A 69 -42.92 10.56 0.53
N TYR A 70 -43.18 9.33 1.01
CA TYR A 70 -44.52 8.73 1.05
C TYR A 70 -45.49 9.53 1.91
N ILE A 71 -45.01 10.10 3.03
CA ILE A 71 -45.80 10.98 3.90
C ILE A 71 -46.16 12.29 3.19
N LYS A 72 -45.24 12.85 2.38
CA LYS A 72 -45.43 14.14 1.69
C LYS A 72 -46.32 14.03 0.44
N ILE A 73 -46.25 12.91 -0.26
CA ILE A 73 -47.03 12.64 -1.49
C ILE A 73 -48.53 12.43 -1.21
N ARG A 74 -48.94 12.12 0.02
CA ARG A 74 -50.31 11.70 0.36
C ARG A 74 -51.40 12.79 0.30
N GLY A 75 -51.09 13.97 -0.26
CA GLY A 75 -52.04 15.05 -0.51
C GLY A 75 -51.67 15.97 -1.69
N GLU A 76 -50.70 15.60 -2.51
CA GLU A 76 -50.18 16.43 -3.60
C GLU A 76 -50.89 16.12 -4.93
N ASN A 77 -51.06 17.13 -5.79
CA ASN A 77 -51.62 16.94 -7.13
C ASN A 77 -50.61 16.21 -8.05
N LYS A 78 -51.08 15.70 -9.21
CA LYS A 78 -50.24 14.92 -10.14
C LYS A 78 -48.95 15.65 -10.58
N THR A 79 -48.96 16.97 -10.64
CA THR A 79 -47.83 17.79 -11.12
C THR A 79 -46.72 17.85 -10.07
N ASP A 80 -47.10 18.08 -8.82
CA ASP A 80 -46.16 18.12 -7.68
C ASP A 80 -45.52 16.74 -7.43
N LEU A 81 -46.29 15.67 -7.65
CA LEU A 81 -45.78 14.30 -7.62
C LEU A 81 -44.69 14.04 -8.68
N ILE A 82 -44.87 14.53 -9.91
CA ILE A 82 -43.90 14.36 -11.00
C ILE A 82 -42.59 15.12 -10.70
N VAL A 83 -42.69 16.33 -10.16
CA VAL A 83 -41.52 17.14 -9.79
C VAL A 83 -40.74 16.47 -8.66
N ASN A 84 -41.43 16.01 -7.62
CA ASN A 84 -40.81 15.32 -6.49
C ASN A 84 -40.16 13.98 -6.90
N LEU A 85 -40.78 13.23 -7.81
CA LEU A 85 -40.21 11.98 -8.33
C LEU A 85 -38.94 12.25 -9.18
N SER A 86 -38.94 13.33 -9.95
CA SER A 86 -37.80 13.74 -10.79
C SER A 86 -36.58 14.13 -9.95
N LEU A 87 -36.79 14.86 -8.85
CA LEU A 87 -35.74 15.22 -7.88
C LEU A 87 -35.11 13.99 -7.22
N VAL A 88 -35.93 13.00 -6.87
CA VAL A 88 -35.45 11.75 -6.28
C VAL A 88 -34.62 10.93 -7.27
N LEU A 89 -35.06 10.86 -8.53
CA LEU A 89 -34.31 10.17 -9.58
C LEU A 89 -32.95 10.83 -9.82
N ALA A 90 -32.90 12.17 -9.80
CA ALA A 90 -31.65 12.92 -9.92
C ALA A 90 -30.70 12.64 -8.76
N ALA A 91 -31.19 12.61 -7.52
CA ALA A 91 -30.39 12.27 -6.34
C ALA A 91 -29.81 10.84 -6.42
N LEU A 92 -30.61 9.87 -6.87
CA LEU A 92 -30.17 8.50 -7.10
C LEU A 92 -29.06 8.41 -8.17
N LEU A 93 -29.18 9.16 -9.27
CA LEU A 93 -28.16 9.19 -10.32
C LEU A 93 -26.83 9.79 -9.82
N VAL A 94 -26.88 10.82 -8.96
CA VAL A 94 -25.69 11.41 -8.33
C VAL A 94 -25.02 10.39 -7.41
N ILE A 95 -25.80 9.69 -6.58
CA ILE A 95 -25.28 8.66 -5.66
C ILE A 95 -24.64 7.51 -6.44
N VAL A 96 -25.29 7.01 -7.50
CA VAL A 96 -24.74 5.94 -8.36
C VAL A 96 -23.45 6.41 -9.04
N SER A 97 -23.41 7.65 -9.53
CA SER A 97 -22.20 8.23 -10.15
C SER A 97 -21.06 8.35 -9.15
N LEU A 98 -21.35 8.74 -7.90
CA LEU A 98 -20.37 8.82 -6.82
C LEU A 98 -19.85 7.41 -6.45
N ILE A 99 -20.73 6.41 -6.37
CA ILE A 99 -20.34 5.01 -6.13
C ILE A 99 -19.45 4.50 -7.27
N MET A 100 -19.81 4.76 -8.53
CA MET A 100 -18.98 4.37 -9.68
C MET A 100 -17.62 5.07 -9.68
N PHE A 101 -17.57 6.35 -9.28
CA PHE A 101 -16.33 7.10 -9.12
C PHE A 101 -15.45 6.49 -8.02
N LEU A 102 -16.03 6.20 -6.85
CA LEU A 102 -15.33 5.55 -5.74
C LEU A 102 -14.85 4.13 -6.12
N GLN A 103 -15.63 3.35 -6.87
CA GLN A 103 -15.21 2.03 -7.37
C GLN A 103 -14.04 2.12 -8.36
N LYS A 104 -13.99 3.16 -9.19
CA LYS A 104 -12.84 3.42 -10.08
C LYS A 104 -11.59 3.76 -9.26
N SER A 105 -11.74 4.52 -8.18
CA SER A 105 -10.65 4.83 -7.25
C SER A 105 -10.13 3.58 -6.53
N VAL A 106 -11.02 2.67 -6.10
CA VAL A 106 -10.66 1.39 -5.47
C VAL A 106 -10.00 0.43 -6.47
N LYS A 107 -10.47 0.33 -7.71
CA LYS A 107 -9.80 -0.51 -8.74
C LYS A 107 -8.39 -0.04 -9.08
N THR A 108 -8.11 1.26 -8.93
CA THR A 108 -6.75 1.81 -9.07
C THR A 108 -5.84 1.42 -7.90
N VAL A 109 -6.42 1.12 -6.72
CA VAL A 109 -5.70 0.60 -5.54
C VAL A 109 -5.55 -0.94 -5.61
N VAL A 110 -6.48 -1.64 -6.26
CA VAL A 110 -6.55 -3.12 -6.34
C VAL A 110 -5.84 -3.69 -7.59
N SER A 111 -5.04 -2.91 -8.31
CA SER A 111 -4.25 -3.44 -9.44
C SER A 111 -2.98 -4.21 -9.02
N VAL A 112 -2.79 -4.46 -7.72
CA VAL A 112 -1.83 -5.47 -7.25
C VAL A 112 -2.52 -6.81 -7.44
N SER A 113 -2.02 -7.65 -8.36
CA SER A 113 -2.68 -8.93 -8.65
C SER A 113 -2.85 -9.75 -7.37
N ASP A 114 -4.00 -10.40 -7.17
CA ASP A 114 -4.27 -11.23 -5.99
C ASP A 114 -3.19 -12.30 -5.77
N THR A 115 -2.50 -12.73 -6.85
CA THR A 115 -1.31 -13.59 -6.82
C THR A 115 -0.14 -12.96 -6.07
N THR A 116 0.13 -11.67 -6.30
CA THR A 116 1.17 -10.91 -5.60
C THR A 116 0.86 -10.81 -4.11
N ILE A 117 -0.41 -10.63 -3.73
CA ILE A 117 -0.81 -10.56 -2.31
C ILE A 117 -0.66 -11.92 -1.63
N GLN A 118 -1.04 -13.03 -2.28
CA GLN A 118 -0.86 -14.37 -1.74
C GLN A 118 0.62 -14.79 -1.65
N GLU A 119 1.45 -14.40 -2.61
CA GLU A 119 2.92 -14.57 -2.53
C GLU A 119 3.51 -13.73 -1.40
N ILE A 120 3.13 -12.45 -1.28
CA ILE A 120 3.55 -11.56 -0.19
C ILE A 120 3.16 -12.17 1.17
N LEU A 121 1.91 -12.61 1.34
CA LEU A 121 1.43 -13.23 2.59
C LEU A 121 2.08 -14.59 2.86
N GLY A 122 2.47 -15.34 1.83
CA GLY A 122 3.16 -16.62 1.95
C GLY A 122 4.65 -16.51 2.29
N VAL A 123 5.28 -15.35 2.04
CA VAL A 123 6.72 -15.12 2.31
C VAL A 123 6.95 -14.43 3.67
N MET A 124 5.98 -13.67 4.18
CA MET A 124 5.99 -13.08 5.53
C MET A 124 6.11 -14.06 6.74
N PRO A 125 5.77 -15.37 6.70
CA PRO A 125 5.89 -16.26 7.85
C PRO A 125 7.31 -16.84 8.04
N ALA A 126 8.27 -16.57 7.13
CA ALA A 126 9.62 -17.14 7.26
C ALA A 126 10.48 -16.42 8.31
N THR A 127 10.31 -15.11 8.45
CA THR A 127 11.06 -14.23 9.36
C THR A 127 10.56 -14.29 10.81
N TYR A 128 9.38 -14.86 11.03
CA TYR A 128 8.79 -15.04 12.35
C TYR A 128 8.37 -16.50 12.52
N LYS A 129 9.12 -17.27 13.31
CA LYS A 129 8.95 -18.72 13.45
C LYS A 129 8.86 -19.09 14.93
N ASN A 130 7.85 -19.89 15.29
CA ASN A 130 7.63 -20.36 16.67
C ASN A 130 7.52 -19.23 17.71
N GLY A 131 6.95 -18.08 17.35
CA GLY A 131 6.81 -16.94 18.27
C GLY A 131 8.09 -16.12 18.49
N ALA A 132 9.13 -16.33 17.69
CA ALA A 132 10.40 -15.63 17.76
C ALA A 132 10.85 -15.12 16.38
N ILE A 133 11.72 -14.11 16.39
CA ILE A 133 12.32 -13.60 15.16
C ILE A 133 13.34 -14.62 14.65
N ASN A 134 13.12 -15.10 13.42
CA ASN A 134 13.98 -16.05 12.75
C ASN A 134 15.06 -15.34 11.94
N THR A 135 16.21 -15.08 12.57
CA THR A 135 17.37 -14.45 11.92
C THR A 135 18.10 -15.38 10.95
N SER A 136 17.68 -16.64 10.79
CA SER A 136 18.26 -17.56 9.81
C SER A 136 17.58 -17.47 8.43
N ALA A 137 16.48 -16.72 8.31
CA ALA A 137 15.78 -16.53 7.04
C ALA A 137 16.55 -15.59 6.11
N GLU A 138 16.49 -15.87 4.81
CA GLU A 138 16.97 -14.93 3.79
C GLU A 138 16.03 -13.71 3.70
N PRO A 139 16.57 -12.51 3.39
CA PRO A 139 15.76 -11.33 3.12
C PRO A 139 14.81 -11.57 1.95
N VAL A 140 13.56 -11.19 2.13
CA VAL A 140 12.53 -11.25 1.10
C VAL A 140 12.68 -10.03 0.22
N GLN A 141 12.88 -10.22 -1.09
CA GLN A 141 12.97 -9.14 -2.04
C GLN A 141 12.17 -9.46 -3.31
N ILE A 142 11.00 -8.85 -3.46
CA ILE A 142 10.08 -9.10 -4.58
C ILE A 142 10.05 -7.85 -5.47
N PRO A 143 10.42 -7.92 -6.76
CA PRO A 143 10.36 -6.77 -7.67
C PRO A 143 8.99 -6.11 -7.66
N PHE A 144 8.96 -4.80 -7.42
CA PHE A 144 7.71 -4.04 -7.32
C PHE A 144 7.92 -2.62 -7.83
N ARG A 145 7.07 -2.17 -8.75
CA ARG A 145 7.14 -0.83 -9.33
C ARG A 145 5.73 -0.22 -9.41
N THR A 146 5.66 1.08 -9.22
CA THR A 146 4.44 1.88 -9.32
C THR A 146 4.72 3.14 -10.13
N GLU A 147 3.71 3.60 -10.88
CA GLU A 147 3.77 4.89 -11.58
C GLU A 147 3.63 6.07 -10.61
N ASN A 148 2.93 5.87 -9.50
CA ASN A 148 2.70 6.89 -8.48
C ASN A 148 3.76 6.79 -7.37
N PRO A 149 4.57 7.84 -7.14
CA PRO A 149 5.53 7.85 -6.05
C PRO A 149 4.85 8.06 -4.70
N ILE A 150 5.53 7.59 -3.65
CA ILE A 150 5.22 7.98 -2.28
C ILE A 150 5.78 9.40 -2.08
N MET A 151 4.89 10.31 -1.67
CA MET A 151 5.25 11.70 -1.38
C MET A 151 5.78 11.79 0.04
N HIS A 152 7.05 12.17 0.20
CA HIS A 152 7.69 12.28 1.51
C HIS A 152 8.17 13.72 1.74
N LYS A 153 7.56 14.41 2.71
CA LYS A 153 7.85 15.81 3.01
C LYS A 153 8.76 15.91 4.21
N THR A 154 9.83 16.70 4.08
CA THR A 154 10.73 17.06 5.18
C THR A 154 10.81 18.58 5.30
N LYS A 155 11.52 19.09 6.31
CA LYS A 155 11.76 20.54 6.46
C LYS A 155 12.48 21.17 5.26
N GLY A 156 13.21 20.36 4.49
CA GLY A 156 14.09 20.82 3.42
C GLY A 156 13.51 20.62 2.01
N GLY A 157 12.33 20.02 1.91
CA GLY A 157 11.62 19.88 0.64
C GLY A 157 10.73 18.64 0.54
N GLU A 158 10.24 18.41 -0.67
CA GLU A 158 9.41 17.26 -1.01
C GLU A 158 10.21 16.28 -1.87
N TYR A 159 10.21 15.02 -1.43
CA TYR A 159 10.84 13.89 -2.11
C TYR A 159 9.77 12.97 -2.70
N TYR A 160 10.11 12.41 -3.86
CA TYR A 160 9.30 11.50 -4.64
C TYR A 160 9.97 10.12 -4.56
N ILE A 161 9.42 9.24 -3.74
CA ILE A 161 9.99 7.92 -3.46
C ILE A 161 9.31 6.89 -4.35
N PHE A 162 10.09 6.22 -5.20
CA PHE A 162 9.63 5.16 -6.10
C PHE A 162 10.07 3.79 -5.57
N PRO A 163 9.13 2.93 -5.14
CA PRO A 163 9.42 1.53 -4.86
C PRO A 163 10.07 0.81 -6.05
N LEU A 164 11.09 0.01 -5.74
CA LEU A 164 11.81 -0.88 -6.67
C LEU A 164 11.58 -2.36 -6.33
N ALA A 165 11.43 -2.67 -5.04
CA ALA A 165 11.10 -3.99 -4.54
C ALA A 165 10.37 -3.89 -3.19
N ILE A 166 9.46 -4.82 -2.93
CA ILE A 166 8.99 -5.12 -1.58
C ILE A 166 10.13 -5.79 -0.84
N TYR A 167 10.39 -5.34 0.38
CA TYR A 167 11.55 -5.76 1.14
C TYR A 167 11.21 -6.06 2.60
N GLU A 168 11.64 -7.22 3.06
CA GLU A 168 11.58 -7.64 4.44
C GLU A 168 12.89 -8.33 4.83
N ILE A 169 13.43 -7.97 5.98
CA ILE A 169 14.67 -8.55 6.51
C ILE A 169 14.52 -8.81 8.00
N ALA A 170 14.87 -10.03 8.42
CA ALA A 170 15.06 -10.39 9.82
C ALA A 170 16.55 -10.56 10.10
N GLY A 171 17.05 -9.94 11.16
CA GLY A 171 18.47 -10.01 11.48
C GLY A 171 18.81 -9.48 12.86
N ILE A 172 20.09 -9.60 13.21
CA ILE A 172 20.67 -8.96 14.39
C ILE A 172 21.19 -7.58 13.98
N VAL A 173 20.87 -6.55 14.77
CA VAL A 173 21.43 -5.20 14.60
C VAL A 173 22.92 -5.24 14.96
N ALA A 174 23.77 -5.26 13.94
CA ALA A 174 25.23 -5.33 14.10
C ALA A 174 25.86 -3.94 14.32
N VAL A 175 25.35 -2.93 13.61
CA VAL A 175 25.71 -1.52 13.80
C VAL A 175 24.49 -0.64 13.67
N LYS A 176 24.53 0.51 14.32
CA LYS A 176 23.54 1.57 14.16
C LYS A 176 24.27 2.89 14.12
N ASN A 177 24.02 3.68 13.08
CA ASN A 177 24.57 5.02 12.96
C ASN A 177 23.43 6.04 12.91
N MET A 178 23.63 7.17 13.59
CA MET A 178 22.72 8.32 13.61
C MET A 178 23.26 9.47 12.75
N GLU A 179 24.23 9.19 11.87
CA GLU A 179 24.70 10.14 10.88
C GLU A 179 23.54 10.59 9.99
N SER A 180 23.53 11.88 9.67
CA SER A 180 22.49 12.53 8.89
C SER A 180 22.88 12.60 7.43
N MET A 181 21.97 12.26 6.51
CA MET A 181 22.17 12.54 5.09
C MET A 181 21.43 13.84 4.82
N LEU A 182 22.14 14.95 5.06
CA LEU A 182 21.62 16.28 4.77
C LEU A 182 21.41 16.39 3.26
N MET A 183 20.15 16.33 2.84
CA MET A 183 19.75 16.57 1.47
C MET A 183 19.23 18.02 1.36
N LEU A 184 18.61 18.36 0.23
CA LEU A 184 18.09 19.72 -0.06
C LEU A 184 17.48 20.39 1.17
N GLY A 185 17.86 21.66 1.39
CA GLY A 185 17.34 22.49 2.48
C GLY A 185 17.78 22.07 3.89
N GLY A 186 18.79 21.20 4.02
CA GLY A 186 19.33 20.77 5.31
C GLY A 186 18.44 19.79 6.07
N ALA A 187 17.51 19.12 5.38
CA ALA A 187 16.68 18.10 6.00
C ALA A 187 17.19 16.69 5.72
N ASP A 188 17.14 15.88 6.77
CA ASP A 188 17.62 14.52 6.79
C ASP A 188 16.54 13.56 6.27
N LEU A 189 16.80 12.96 5.11
CA LEU A 189 15.92 11.95 4.54
C LEU A 189 16.22 10.56 5.12
N GLY A 190 17.46 10.33 5.57
CA GLY A 190 17.95 9.06 6.08
C GLY A 190 18.55 9.22 7.47
N PRO A 191 17.74 9.46 8.52
CA PRO A 191 18.25 9.83 9.84
C PRO A 191 18.91 8.71 10.63
N VAL A 192 18.78 7.47 10.17
CA VAL A 192 19.37 6.30 10.82
C VAL A 192 19.88 5.33 9.75
N ASP A 193 21.08 4.79 9.98
CA ASP A 193 21.57 3.61 9.28
C ASP A 193 21.57 2.41 10.20
N ILE A 194 21.13 1.26 9.68
CA ILE A 194 21.09 0.00 10.41
C ILE A 194 21.85 -1.06 9.60
N GLY A 195 22.91 -1.59 10.19
CA GLY A 195 23.57 -2.78 9.69
C GLY A 195 22.94 -4.04 10.27
N LEU A 196 22.47 -4.93 9.40
CA LEU A 196 21.85 -6.20 9.80
C LEU A 196 22.71 -7.38 9.35
N VAL A 197 22.73 -8.42 10.17
CA VAL A 197 23.34 -9.73 9.86
C VAL A 197 22.29 -10.84 10.04
N TRP A 198 22.34 -11.86 9.19
CA TRP A 198 21.40 -12.99 9.20
C TRP A 198 22.08 -14.31 8.83
N GLY A 199 21.31 -15.39 8.72
CA GLY A 199 21.81 -16.71 8.39
C GLY A 199 22.77 -17.25 9.45
N LYS A 200 23.76 -18.05 9.01
CA LYS A 200 24.82 -18.56 9.90
C LYS A 200 25.70 -17.44 10.47
N LEU A 201 25.73 -16.28 9.82
CA LEU A 201 26.52 -15.14 10.30
C LEU A 201 25.96 -14.56 11.60
N ALA A 202 24.64 -14.68 11.81
CA ALA A 202 23.95 -14.26 13.02
C ALA A 202 24.03 -15.29 14.16
N GLU A 203 24.55 -16.50 13.93
CA GLU A 203 24.72 -17.52 14.97
C GLU A 203 25.78 -17.05 16.00
N PRO A 204 25.54 -17.22 17.33
CA PRO A 204 26.44 -16.70 18.37
C PRO A 204 27.90 -17.13 18.22
N GLU A 205 28.16 -18.35 17.74
CA GLU A 205 29.49 -18.91 17.48
C GLU A 205 30.26 -18.16 16.40
N ASN A 206 29.58 -17.61 15.39
CA ASN A 206 30.16 -16.88 14.27
C ASN A 206 30.17 -15.38 14.55
N TYR A 207 29.03 -14.83 14.97
CA TYR A 207 28.81 -13.39 15.19
C TYR A 207 29.82 -12.79 16.17
N LYS A 208 30.15 -13.49 17.28
CA LYS A 208 31.12 -13.02 18.29
C LYS A 208 32.54 -12.84 17.75
N ASN A 209 32.87 -13.53 16.66
CA ASN A 209 34.21 -13.56 16.06
C ASN A 209 34.37 -12.53 14.94
N ILE A 210 33.33 -11.76 14.61
CA ILE A 210 33.38 -10.67 13.63
C ILE A 210 33.14 -9.33 14.34
N LYS A 211 33.97 -8.34 14.03
CA LYS A 211 33.71 -6.95 14.40
C LYS A 211 32.97 -6.28 13.24
N PHE A 212 31.81 -5.72 13.51
CA PHE A 212 31.17 -4.79 12.58
C PHE A 212 31.45 -3.37 13.08
N ALA A 213 32.04 -2.55 12.22
CA ALA A 213 32.25 -1.12 12.47
C ALA A 213 31.49 -0.32 11.42
N SER A 214 31.09 0.91 11.75
CA SER A 214 30.50 1.83 10.79
C SER A 214 31.29 3.13 10.73
N ALA A 215 31.56 3.62 9.53
CA ALA A 215 32.13 4.96 9.28
C ALA A 215 31.67 5.47 7.91
N PHE A 216 31.49 6.79 7.77
CA PHE A 216 31.03 7.42 6.53
C PHE A 216 29.77 6.76 5.95
N ARG A 217 28.84 6.38 6.84
CA ARG A 217 27.63 5.63 6.47
C ARG A 217 27.88 4.32 5.71
N LEU A 218 28.98 3.63 6.02
CA LEU A 218 29.29 2.30 5.51
C LEU A 218 29.53 1.33 6.67
N MET A 219 29.08 0.09 6.54
CA MET A 219 29.44 -0.99 7.45
C MET A 219 30.65 -1.77 6.94
N MET A 220 31.63 -2.00 7.82
CA MET A 220 32.86 -2.72 7.52
C MET A 220 32.99 -3.92 8.49
N PRO A 221 32.83 -5.16 8.00
CA PRO A 221 33.11 -6.34 8.80
C PRO A 221 34.63 -6.61 8.86
N SER A 222 35.12 -7.04 10.02
CA SER A 222 36.50 -7.45 10.25
C SER A 222 36.52 -8.73 11.08
N VAL A 223 37.04 -9.81 10.49
CA VAL A 223 37.15 -11.12 11.13
C VAL A 223 38.27 -11.07 12.18
N LYS A 224 37.94 -11.34 13.45
CA LYS A 224 38.88 -11.28 14.57
C LYS A 224 39.64 -12.59 14.79
N ARG A 225 38.97 -13.72 14.50
CA ARG A 225 39.46 -15.10 14.67
C ARG A 225 38.93 -15.94 13.53
N GLU A 226 39.59 -17.05 13.24
CA GLU A 226 39.13 -18.00 12.23
C GLU A 226 37.69 -18.43 12.52
N ILE A 227 36.83 -18.31 11.51
CA ILE A 227 35.42 -18.71 11.54
C ILE A 227 35.22 -19.78 10.49
N ASN A 228 34.32 -20.73 10.75
CA ASN A 228 33.98 -21.78 9.80
C ASN A 228 32.90 -21.30 8.80
N LEU A 229 33.12 -20.13 8.21
CA LEU A 229 32.27 -19.55 7.17
C LEU A 229 33.15 -19.12 6.00
N GLU A 230 32.73 -19.47 4.80
CA GLU A 230 33.37 -19.00 3.57
C GLU A 230 33.27 -17.48 3.46
N ARG A 231 34.29 -16.84 2.88
CA ARG A 231 34.32 -15.38 2.72
C ARG A 231 33.09 -14.88 1.96
N ASP A 232 32.67 -15.59 0.91
CA ASP A 232 31.53 -15.21 0.08
C ASP A 232 30.21 -15.30 0.85
N TYR A 233 30.10 -16.26 1.77
CA TYR A 233 28.97 -16.34 2.70
C TYR A 233 28.93 -15.09 3.59
N VAL A 234 30.05 -14.71 4.21
CA VAL A 234 30.14 -13.49 5.02
C VAL A 234 29.77 -12.26 4.20
N GLN A 235 30.28 -12.14 2.96
CA GLN A 235 30.04 -10.99 2.08
C GLN A 235 28.58 -10.82 1.65
N THR A 236 27.79 -11.89 1.67
CA THR A 236 26.40 -11.88 1.18
C THR A 236 25.35 -11.91 2.30
N HIS A 237 25.76 -12.09 3.56
CA HIS A 237 24.87 -12.28 4.72
C HIS A 237 24.96 -11.12 5.74
N PHE A 238 25.28 -9.93 5.25
CA PHE A 238 25.07 -8.68 5.96
C PHE A 238 24.53 -7.62 4.99
N SER A 239 23.89 -6.59 5.52
CA SER A 239 23.40 -5.44 4.75
C SER A 239 23.61 -4.16 5.54
N HIS A 240 23.76 -3.04 4.84
CA HIS A 240 23.83 -1.72 5.45
C HIS A 240 22.69 -0.87 4.89
N ASN A 241 21.64 -0.74 5.71
CA ASN A 241 20.38 -0.18 5.29
C ASN A 241 20.31 1.29 5.70
N HIS A 242 20.12 2.16 4.72
CA HIS A 242 19.82 3.56 4.93
C HIS A 242 18.32 3.74 5.12
N ILE A 243 17.89 4.08 6.33
CA ILE A 243 16.49 4.04 6.71
C ILE A 243 15.79 5.37 6.40
N ILE A 244 14.79 5.31 5.54
CA ILE A 244 13.80 6.38 5.34
C ILE A 244 12.53 5.97 6.09
N PRO A 245 12.21 6.54 7.26
CA PRO A 245 11.02 6.15 8.01
C PRO A 245 9.75 6.65 7.31
N SER A 246 8.69 5.83 7.28
CA SER A 246 7.42 6.23 6.66
C SER A 246 6.65 7.30 7.43
N ASN A 247 6.84 7.36 8.75
CA ASN A 247 6.23 8.32 9.67
C ASN A 247 7.07 8.49 10.95
N SER A 248 6.60 9.32 11.89
CA SER A 248 7.27 9.58 13.17
C SER A 248 7.38 8.34 14.06
N GLU A 249 6.35 7.49 14.07
CA GLU A 249 6.29 6.29 14.90
C GLU A 249 7.38 5.29 14.48
N ILE A 250 7.56 5.10 13.16
CA ILE A 250 8.63 4.27 12.61
C ILE A 250 10.01 4.89 12.89
N LEU A 251 10.15 6.22 12.78
CA LEU A 251 11.40 6.88 13.14
C LEU A 251 11.79 6.60 14.59
N ASP A 252 10.84 6.73 15.52
CA ASP A 252 11.07 6.46 16.93
C ASP A 252 11.37 4.98 17.20
N ALA A 253 10.66 4.06 16.54
CA ALA A 253 10.92 2.63 16.63
C ALA A 253 12.35 2.28 16.18
N VAL A 254 12.79 2.78 15.02
CA VAL A 254 14.14 2.56 14.49
C VAL A 254 15.20 3.21 15.38
N ARG A 255 14.95 4.41 15.90
CA ARG A 255 15.83 5.09 16.86
C ARG A 255 15.97 4.33 18.18
N ASN A 256 14.98 3.55 18.56
CA ASN A 256 15.01 2.76 19.79
C ASN A 256 15.61 1.36 19.62
N LEU A 257 16.01 0.98 18.40
CA LEU A 257 16.78 -0.24 18.16
C LEU A 257 18.16 -0.14 18.80
N LYS A 258 18.61 -1.23 19.41
CA LYS A 258 19.93 -1.36 20.04
C LYS A 258 20.75 -2.40 19.28
N VAL A 259 22.07 -2.21 19.30
CA VAL A 259 23.01 -3.21 18.81
C VAL A 259 22.79 -4.51 19.59
N ASN A 260 22.83 -5.64 18.87
CA ASN A 260 22.53 -7.00 19.30
C ASN A 260 21.03 -7.34 19.50
N GLU A 261 20.10 -6.43 19.23
CA GLU A 261 18.68 -6.80 19.17
C GLU A 261 18.37 -7.56 17.86
N LYS A 262 17.49 -8.55 17.96
CA LYS A 262 16.84 -9.13 16.78
C LYS A 262 15.69 -8.24 16.34
N VAL A 263 15.60 -8.00 15.05
CA VAL A 263 14.59 -7.12 14.46
C VAL A 263 14.09 -7.69 13.14
N ILE A 264 12.83 -7.40 12.82
CA ILE A 264 12.25 -7.50 11.48
C ILE A 264 11.97 -6.07 11.02
N LEU A 265 12.51 -5.71 9.86
CA LEU A 265 12.20 -4.46 9.17
C LEU A 265 11.43 -4.77 7.88
N ARG A 266 10.36 -4.03 7.61
CA ARG A 266 9.56 -4.17 6.38
C ARG A 266 9.34 -2.85 5.68
N GLY A 267 9.17 -2.93 4.37
CA GLY A 267 8.77 -1.82 3.52
C GLY A 267 9.26 -2.02 2.09
N TYR A 268 9.99 -1.04 1.56
CA TYR A 268 10.42 -1.05 0.16
C TYR A 268 11.88 -0.65 0.00
N LEU A 269 12.59 -1.33 -0.90
CA LEU A 269 13.81 -0.77 -1.50
C LEU A 269 13.40 0.27 -2.53
N VAL A 270 14.02 1.46 -2.52
CA VAL A 270 13.50 2.62 -3.24
C VAL A 270 14.53 3.37 -4.09
N GLU A 271 14.01 4.10 -5.07
CA GLU A 271 14.68 5.21 -5.75
C GLU A 271 14.04 6.53 -5.31
N VAL A 272 14.84 7.43 -4.75
CA VAL A 272 14.41 8.76 -4.32
C VAL A 272 14.71 9.77 -5.42
N LYS A 273 13.68 10.55 -5.77
CA LYS A 273 13.80 11.67 -6.71
C LYS A 273 13.37 12.97 -6.07
N ILE A 274 13.92 14.06 -6.58
CA ILE A 274 13.48 15.43 -6.30
C ILE A 274 12.89 16.03 -7.56
N LYS A 275 11.99 16.99 -7.38
CA LYS A 275 11.43 17.78 -8.48
C LYS A 275 12.07 19.16 -8.48
N THR A 276 13.01 19.38 -9.39
CA THR A 276 13.53 20.71 -9.71
C THR A 276 12.78 21.23 -10.94
N SER A 277 13.36 21.14 -12.15
CA SER A 277 12.66 21.32 -13.43
C SER A 277 12.13 20.01 -14.02
N LYS A 278 12.77 18.89 -13.68
CA LYS A 278 12.39 17.50 -13.99
C LYS A 278 12.60 16.63 -12.75
N LEU A 279 12.09 15.40 -12.76
CA LEU A 279 12.42 14.43 -11.73
C LEU A 279 13.88 13.99 -11.89
N GLN A 280 14.67 14.19 -10.85
CA GLN A 280 16.09 13.80 -10.81
C GLN A 280 16.31 12.83 -9.66
N THR A 281 16.96 11.69 -9.95
CA THR A 281 17.37 10.72 -8.92
C THR A 281 18.47 11.31 -8.06
N VAL A 282 18.25 11.27 -6.75
CA VAL A 282 19.21 11.73 -5.74
C VAL A 282 19.72 10.59 -4.86
N TRP A 283 18.98 9.50 -4.78
CA TRP A 283 19.38 8.31 -4.05
C TRP A 283 18.71 7.08 -4.64
N LYS A 284 19.41 5.95 -4.68
CA LYS A 284 18.88 4.72 -5.27
C LYS A 284 19.44 3.52 -4.54
N SER A 285 18.54 2.61 -4.16
CA SER A 285 18.90 1.36 -3.49
C SER A 285 19.71 0.44 -4.40
N SER A 286 20.69 -0.26 -3.82
CA SER A 286 21.10 -1.56 -4.35
C SER A 286 19.94 -2.56 -4.28
N LEU A 287 19.91 -3.49 -5.23
CA LEU A 287 18.98 -4.62 -5.28
C LEU A 287 19.73 -5.97 -5.30
N ARG A 288 21.05 -5.96 -5.08
CA ARG A 288 21.90 -7.14 -5.11
C ARG A 288 22.56 -7.30 -3.74
N ARG A 289 22.99 -8.53 -3.42
CA ARG A 289 23.71 -8.87 -2.18
C ARG A 289 25.19 -9.13 -2.41
N ASP A 290 25.63 -9.12 -3.67
CA ASP A 290 27.02 -9.37 -4.09
C ASP A 290 27.71 -8.10 -4.59
N ASP A 291 27.07 -6.93 -4.48
CA ASP A 291 27.63 -5.65 -4.92
C ASP A 291 28.24 -4.83 -3.76
N HIS A 292 28.46 -5.47 -2.61
CA HIS A 292 29.26 -4.97 -1.50
C HIS A 292 30.75 -5.02 -1.84
N LEU A 293 31.21 -4.13 -2.72
CA LEU A 293 32.64 -3.99 -2.96
C LEU A 293 33.28 -3.36 -1.72
N PHE A 294 34.10 -4.17 -1.01
CA PHE A 294 34.99 -3.69 0.05
C PHE A 294 35.75 -2.47 -0.47
N ASN A 295 35.44 -1.28 0.08
CA ASN A 295 36.05 0.04 -0.17
C ASN A 295 35.35 1.01 -1.14
N SER A 296 34.17 0.74 -1.71
CA SER A 296 33.56 1.71 -2.66
C SER A 296 32.26 2.37 -2.21
N GLY A 297 31.64 1.92 -1.13
CA GLY A 297 30.30 2.37 -0.73
C GLY A 297 29.19 2.04 -1.73
N ALA A 298 29.48 1.23 -2.74
CA ALA A 298 28.48 0.59 -3.60
C ALA A 298 27.77 -0.55 -2.83
N GLY A 299 26.51 -0.78 -3.15
CA GLY A 299 25.76 -1.92 -2.64
C GLY A 299 24.88 -1.67 -1.41
N CYS A 300 24.76 -0.45 -0.89
CA CYS A 300 23.88 -0.18 0.25
C CYS A 300 22.40 -0.12 -0.16
N GLU A 301 21.54 -0.64 0.69
CA GLU A 301 20.09 -0.59 0.53
C GLU A 301 19.53 0.76 0.98
N VAL A 302 18.70 1.39 0.15
CA VAL A 302 17.90 2.57 0.54
C VAL A 302 16.51 2.07 0.85
N PHE A 303 16.18 2.05 2.14
CA PHE A 303 15.05 1.29 2.66
C PHE A 303 13.99 2.23 3.24
N TYR A 304 12.87 2.36 2.52
CA TYR A 304 11.68 3.02 3.06
C TYR A 304 10.93 2.06 3.99
N VAL A 305 11.04 2.29 5.29
CA VAL A 305 10.52 1.38 6.32
C VAL A 305 9.10 1.78 6.74
N THR A 306 8.21 0.80 6.74
CA THR A 306 6.80 0.94 7.12
C THR A 306 6.43 0.19 8.39
N ASP A 307 7.26 -0.77 8.82
CA ASP A 307 6.99 -1.59 10.00
C ASP A 307 8.29 -2.09 10.63
N VAL A 308 8.31 -2.17 11.97
CA VAL A 308 9.45 -2.59 12.78
C VAL A 308 8.94 -3.51 13.89
N LEU A 309 9.45 -4.74 13.92
CA LEU A 309 9.20 -5.67 15.02
C LEU A 309 10.53 -6.02 15.69
N LYS A 310 10.56 -6.02 17.02
CA LYS A 310 11.69 -6.51 17.80
C LYS A 310 11.21 -7.38 18.95
N GLU A 311 12.08 -8.26 19.43
CA GLU A 311 11.81 -9.02 20.65
C GLU A 311 11.79 -8.06 21.87
N ILE A 312 10.85 -8.29 22.80
CA ILE A 312 10.66 -7.49 24.02
C ILE A 312 11.62 -7.97 25.11
#